data_AF-A0A935MA25-F1
#
_entry.id   AF-A0A935MA25-F1
#
_cell.length_a   1.000
_cell.length_b   1.000
_cell.length_c   1.000
_cell.angle_alpha   90.00
_cell.angle_beta   90.00
_cell.angle_gamma   90.00
#
_symmetry.space_group_name_H-M   'P 1'
#
loop_
_entity.id
_entity.type
_entity.pdbx_description
1 polymer ?
#
loop_
_entity_poly.entity_id
_entity_poly.type
_entity_poly.pdbx_seq_one_letter_code
_entity_poly.pdbx_strand_id
1 'polypeptide(L)'
;MTDPQKPLPHVQPFVERKTQPPRKNRVDTRGLLSIVTMFVSLAALTLSMLGAAKFVFDIFDDGLANSLDGLPIKVIVLGVIFFFGWGIGLVSIRFFGNLVYPMIIKTYSWACLVAVGILYIKVIQKLYMQKYDLTHFWAYLAMLLGGLFVLICLHLLVEDHDLRPFAIPLLIISVIQLFTITIRYVFIANPNGLMLFGDFTIFGVMISISALMLMHIGILSPLRDQINNLFTHNRTPSKNGNSAG
;
A
#
# COMPACT_ATOMS: atom_id res chain seq x y z
N MET A 1 -53.04 39.35 -26.75
CA MET A 1 -51.96 38.80 -25.92
C MET A 1 -51.22 37.77 -26.76
N THR A 2 -50.06 38.14 -27.27
CA THR A 2 -49.20 37.25 -28.06
C THR A 2 -47.77 37.62 -27.70
N ASP A 3 -47.16 36.79 -26.87
CA ASP A 3 -45.78 36.95 -26.43
C ASP A 3 -44.81 36.73 -27.61
N PRO A 4 -43.81 37.61 -27.84
CA PRO A 4 -42.82 37.38 -28.88
C PRO A 4 -41.92 36.19 -28.51
N GLN A 5 -41.88 35.17 -29.37
CA GLN A 5 -41.00 34.01 -29.21
C GLN A 5 -39.53 34.43 -29.12
N LYS A 6 -38.92 34.12 -27.99
CA LYS A 6 -37.49 34.26 -27.73
C LYS A 6 -36.72 33.33 -28.69
N PRO A 7 -35.74 33.82 -29.48
CA PRO A 7 -34.99 32.97 -30.39
C PRO A 7 -34.20 31.92 -29.59
N LEU A 8 -34.24 30.66 -30.06
CA LEU A 8 -33.53 29.55 -29.45
C LEU A 8 -32.01 29.82 -29.45
N PRO A 9 -31.26 29.38 -28.43
CA PRO A 9 -29.81 29.56 -28.37
C PRO A 9 -29.15 28.92 -29.59
N HIS A 10 -28.31 29.69 -30.28
CA HIS A 10 -27.52 29.22 -31.40
C HIS A 10 -26.45 28.23 -30.87
N VAL A 11 -26.77 26.94 -30.92
CA VAL A 11 -25.79 25.87 -30.65
C VAL A 11 -24.94 25.72 -31.91
N GLN A 12 -23.64 25.98 -31.80
CA GLN A 12 -22.72 25.81 -32.92
C GLN A 12 -22.82 24.37 -33.43
N PRO A 13 -23.08 24.15 -34.74
CA PRO A 13 -23.11 22.81 -35.28
C PRO A 13 -21.67 22.30 -35.28
N PHE A 14 -21.41 21.27 -34.47
CA PHE A 14 -20.21 20.44 -34.48
C PHE A 14 -18.89 21.23 -34.41
N VAL A 15 -18.25 21.23 -33.24
CA VAL A 15 -16.81 21.52 -33.16
C VAL A 15 -16.12 20.61 -34.17
N GLU A 16 -15.56 21.21 -35.22
CA GLU A 16 -14.74 20.55 -36.21
C GLU A 16 -13.57 19.91 -35.45
N ARG A 17 -13.72 18.63 -35.11
CA ARG A 17 -12.65 17.85 -34.49
C ARG A 17 -11.58 17.79 -35.56
N LYS A 18 -10.54 18.63 -35.46
CA LYS A 18 -9.33 18.54 -36.29
C LYS A 18 -9.02 17.06 -36.44
N THR A 19 -9.24 16.54 -37.64
CA THR A 19 -9.00 15.15 -37.99
C THR A 19 -7.52 14.94 -37.74
N GLN A 20 -7.19 14.33 -36.60
CA GLN A 20 -5.83 13.89 -36.36
C GLN A 20 -5.48 12.96 -37.54
N PRO A 21 -4.34 13.17 -38.21
CA PRO A 21 -3.98 12.34 -39.33
C PRO A 21 -3.97 10.87 -38.89
N PRO A 22 -4.36 9.93 -39.76
CA PRO A 22 -4.45 8.53 -39.41
C PRO A 22 -3.11 8.08 -38.81
N ARG A 23 -3.16 7.64 -37.56
CA ARG A 23 -2.00 7.21 -36.78
C ARG A 23 -1.30 6.10 -37.56
N LYS A 24 -0.18 6.46 -38.20
CA LYS A 24 0.66 5.54 -38.99
C LYS A 24 0.96 4.32 -38.11
N ASN A 25 0.82 3.14 -38.71
CA ASN A 25 0.90 1.80 -38.13
C ASN A 25 2.30 1.44 -37.55
N ARG A 26 2.87 2.35 -36.76
CA ARG A 26 4.00 2.07 -35.87
C ARG A 26 3.37 1.44 -34.64
N VAL A 27 3.73 0.18 -34.36
CA VAL A 27 3.49 -0.45 -33.06
C VAL A 27 3.82 0.59 -32.00
N ASP A 28 2.83 0.88 -31.15
CA ASP A 28 2.94 1.91 -30.12
C ASP A 28 3.94 1.42 -29.07
N THR A 29 5.23 1.51 -29.38
CA THR A 29 6.36 0.96 -28.62
C THR A 29 6.35 1.47 -27.19
N ARG A 30 5.87 2.70 -26.97
CA ARG A 30 5.64 3.29 -25.65
C ARG A 30 4.48 2.62 -24.91
N GLY A 31 3.38 2.34 -25.60
CA GLY A 31 2.24 1.60 -25.05
C GLY A 31 2.59 0.16 -24.71
N LEU A 32 3.32 -0.54 -25.59
CA LEU A 32 3.81 -1.90 -25.33
C LEU A 32 4.77 -1.93 -24.13
N LEU A 33 5.71 -0.99 -24.05
CA LEU A 33 6.65 -0.90 -22.93
C LEU A 33 5.93 -0.60 -21.60
N SER A 34 4.88 0.24 -21.62
CA SER A 34 4.02 0.49 -20.45
C SER A 34 3.33 -0.79 -19.96
N ILE A 35 2.82 -1.61 -20.88
CA ILE A 35 2.15 -2.87 -20.55
C ILE A 35 3.14 -3.87 -19.99
N VAL A 36 4.30 -4.02 -20.63
CA VAL A 36 5.36 -4.95 -20.18
C VAL A 36 5.86 -4.57 -18.80
N THR A 37 6.18 -3.28 -18.56
CA THR A 37 6.64 -2.81 -17.24
C THR A 37 5.58 -2.99 -16.16
N MET A 38 4.29 -2.78 -16.49
CA MET A 38 3.19 -3.12 -15.60
C MET A 38 3.18 -4.61 -15.23
N PHE A 39 3.23 -5.52 -16.21
CA PHE A 39 3.18 -6.95 -15.92
C PHE A 39 4.38 -7.44 -15.12
N VAL A 40 5.58 -6.95 -15.44
CA VAL A 40 6.81 -7.27 -14.70
C VAL A 40 6.69 -6.81 -13.24
N SER A 41 6.23 -5.58 -13.03
CA SER A 41 6.01 -5.05 -11.68
C SER A 41 4.95 -5.84 -10.92
N LEU A 42 3.81 -6.15 -11.54
CA LEU A 42 2.73 -6.92 -10.93
C LEU A 42 3.16 -8.34 -10.59
N ALA A 43 3.91 -9.00 -11.47
CA ALA A 43 4.45 -10.33 -11.21
C ALA A 43 5.40 -10.32 -10.01
N ALA A 44 6.31 -9.34 -9.94
CA ALA A 44 7.23 -9.18 -8.81
C ALA A 44 6.49 -8.89 -7.49
N LEU A 45 5.54 -7.94 -7.49
CA LEU A 45 4.75 -7.62 -6.30
C LEU A 45 3.91 -8.82 -5.85
N THR A 46 3.27 -9.53 -6.77
CA THR A 46 2.49 -10.73 -6.47
C THR A 46 3.37 -11.82 -5.85
N LEU A 47 4.53 -12.08 -6.45
CA LEU A 47 5.47 -13.10 -5.96
C LEU A 47 5.96 -12.76 -4.54
N SER A 48 6.30 -11.49 -4.29
CA SER A 48 6.69 -11.02 -2.97
C SER A 48 5.55 -11.14 -1.96
N MET A 49 4.33 -10.71 -2.30
CA MET A 49 3.17 -10.77 -1.40
C MET A 49 2.75 -12.21 -1.09
N LEU A 50 2.74 -13.11 -2.08
CA LEU A 50 2.44 -14.53 -1.86
C LEU A 50 3.54 -15.21 -1.04
N GLY A 51 4.81 -14.89 -1.31
CA GLY A 51 5.94 -15.38 -0.54
C GLY A 51 5.89 -14.92 0.92
N ALA A 52 5.55 -13.66 1.14
CA ALA A 52 5.34 -13.09 2.48
C ALA A 52 4.16 -13.73 3.20
N ALA A 53 3.04 -13.95 2.50
CA ALA A 53 1.88 -14.64 3.08
C ALA A 53 2.24 -16.06 3.52
N LYS A 54 2.89 -16.85 2.66
CA LYS A 54 3.39 -18.19 3.02
C LYS A 54 4.32 -18.13 4.22
N PHE A 55 5.29 -17.21 4.21
CA PHE A 55 6.24 -17.04 5.32
C PHE A 55 5.54 -16.73 6.65
N VAL A 56 4.50 -15.89 6.65
CA VAL A 56 3.68 -15.61 7.83
C VAL A 56 2.93 -16.86 8.29
N PHE A 57 2.36 -17.64 7.38
CA PHE A 57 1.69 -18.92 7.72
C PHE A 57 2.66 -19.91 8.35
N ASP A 58 3.83 -20.15 7.74
CA ASP A 58 4.85 -21.07 8.24
C ASP A 58 5.27 -20.71 9.69
N ILE A 59 5.45 -19.42 9.99
CA ILE A 59 5.82 -18.94 11.35
C ILE A 59 4.73 -19.25 12.39
N PHE A 60 3.47 -19.20 12.00
CA PHE A 60 2.36 -19.43 12.92
C PHE A 60 2.05 -20.91 13.13
N ASP A 61 2.20 -21.74 12.10
CA ASP A 61 1.91 -23.18 12.14
C ASP A 61 3.08 -23.99 12.69
N ASP A 62 4.29 -23.84 12.13
CA ASP A 62 5.48 -24.62 12.52
C ASP A 62 6.21 -24.05 13.76
N GLY A 63 5.80 -22.83 14.15
CA GLY A 63 6.38 -22.11 15.27
C GLY A 63 7.64 -21.35 14.89
N LEU A 64 7.77 -20.13 15.42
CA LEU A 64 8.88 -19.23 15.14
C LEU A 64 10.24 -19.82 15.56
N ALA A 65 10.30 -20.70 16.57
CA ALA A 65 11.53 -21.37 16.99
C ALA A 65 12.19 -22.24 15.91
N ASN A 66 11.39 -22.91 15.05
CA ASN A 66 11.89 -23.68 13.91
C ASN A 66 12.09 -22.82 12.66
N SER A 67 11.50 -21.62 12.63
CA SER A 67 11.47 -20.72 11.47
C SER A 67 12.42 -19.52 11.58
N LEU A 68 13.05 -19.31 12.75
CA LEU A 68 14.03 -18.23 12.96
C LEU A 68 15.29 -18.44 12.13
N ASP A 69 15.68 -19.69 11.90
CA ASP A 69 16.85 -20.00 11.09
C ASP A 69 16.55 -19.72 9.61
N GLY A 70 17.31 -18.80 9.02
CA GLY A 70 17.04 -18.28 7.68
C GLY A 70 15.90 -17.26 7.56
N LEU A 71 15.27 -16.85 8.66
CA LEU A 71 14.28 -15.76 8.69
C LEU A 71 14.79 -14.47 8.02
N PRO A 72 15.96 -13.92 8.40
CA PRO A 72 16.46 -12.69 7.78
C PRO A 72 16.73 -12.87 6.29
N ILE A 73 17.17 -14.07 5.86
CA ILE A 73 17.42 -14.37 4.45
C ILE A 73 16.12 -14.31 3.65
N LYS A 74 15.05 -14.97 4.14
CA LYS A 74 13.72 -14.94 3.51
C LYS A 74 13.20 -13.50 3.40
N VAL A 75 13.31 -12.72 4.48
CA VAL A 75 12.89 -11.31 4.50
C VAL A 75 13.67 -10.46 3.50
N ILE A 76 15.00 -10.63 3.42
CA ILE A 76 15.84 -9.91 2.46
C ILE A 76 15.44 -10.24 1.02
N VAL A 77 15.28 -11.53 0.70
CA VAL A 77 14.91 -11.97 -0.66
C VAL A 77 13.54 -11.42 -1.04
N LEU A 78 12.54 -11.53 -0.16
CA LEU A 78 11.19 -11.00 -0.40
C LEU A 78 11.18 -9.48 -0.51
N GLY A 79 12.01 -8.80 0.29
CA GLY A 79 12.19 -7.35 0.27
C GLY A 79 12.80 -6.86 -1.03
N VAL A 80 13.84 -7.53 -1.55
CA VAL A 80 14.46 -7.18 -2.84
C VAL A 80 13.44 -7.32 -3.98
N ILE A 81 12.70 -8.42 -4.03
CA ILE A 81 11.65 -8.64 -5.03
C ILE A 81 10.56 -7.56 -4.92
N PHE A 82 10.17 -7.23 -3.68
CA PHE A 82 9.18 -6.18 -3.41
C PHE A 82 9.64 -4.81 -3.93
N PHE A 83 10.81 -4.35 -3.51
CA PHE A 83 11.32 -3.03 -3.89
C PHE A 83 11.60 -2.93 -5.39
N PHE A 84 12.04 -4.03 -6.02
CA PHE A 84 12.16 -4.10 -7.47
C PHE A 84 10.81 -3.93 -8.17
N GLY A 85 9.80 -4.69 -7.75
CA GLY A 85 8.43 -4.57 -8.28
C GLY A 85 7.83 -3.19 -8.04
N TRP A 86 8.01 -2.65 -6.84
CA TRP A 86 7.56 -1.31 -6.44
C TRP A 86 8.21 -0.22 -7.30
N GLY A 87 9.53 -0.27 -7.49
CA GLY A 87 10.27 0.69 -8.31
C GLY A 87 9.83 0.68 -9.78
N ILE A 88 9.67 -0.50 -10.38
CA ILE A 88 9.13 -0.61 -11.75
C ILE A 88 7.69 -0.10 -11.81
N GLY A 89 6.91 -0.32 -10.75
CA GLY A 89 5.55 0.20 -10.61
C GLY A 89 5.49 1.72 -10.64
N LEU A 90 6.39 2.40 -9.91
CA LEU A 90 6.52 3.86 -9.95
C LEU A 90 6.76 4.35 -11.37
N VAL A 91 7.67 3.70 -12.10
CA VAL A 91 7.98 4.04 -13.50
C VAL A 91 6.75 3.81 -14.39
N SER A 92 6.03 2.69 -14.22
CA SER A 92 4.83 2.37 -15.01
C SER A 92 3.74 3.45 -14.87
N ILE A 93 3.47 3.92 -13.65
CA ILE A 93 2.47 4.96 -13.40
C ILE A 93 2.98 6.33 -13.85
N ARG A 94 4.15 6.76 -13.37
CA ARG A 94 4.59 8.16 -13.51
C ARG A 94 5.20 8.47 -14.89
N PHE A 95 5.95 7.53 -15.46
CA PHE A 95 6.61 7.74 -16.74
C PHE A 95 5.68 7.45 -17.92
N PHE A 96 4.93 6.34 -17.86
CA PHE A 96 4.06 5.91 -18.95
C PHE A 96 2.58 6.34 -18.80
N GLY A 97 2.16 6.81 -17.63
CA GLY A 97 0.79 7.29 -17.42
C GLY A 97 -0.25 6.18 -17.43
N ASN A 98 0.10 4.98 -16.95
CA ASN A 98 -0.79 3.84 -16.98
C ASN A 98 -1.98 4.02 -16.02
N LEU A 99 -3.21 4.08 -16.56
CA LEU A 99 -4.44 4.23 -15.76
C LEU A 99 -4.93 2.93 -15.11
N VAL A 100 -4.59 1.76 -15.68
CA VAL A 100 -5.06 0.46 -15.16
C VAL A 100 -4.27 0.06 -13.92
N TYR A 101 -2.98 0.39 -13.90
CA TYR A 101 -2.07 -0.01 -12.83
C TYR A 101 -2.52 0.49 -11.43
N PRO A 102 -2.90 1.77 -11.24
CA PRO A 102 -3.43 2.25 -9.96
C PRO A 102 -4.68 1.49 -9.47
N MET A 103 -5.54 1.03 -10.39
CA MET A 103 -6.72 0.26 -10.03
C MET A 103 -6.34 -1.10 -9.43
N ILE A 104 -5.35 -1.79 -10.00
CA ILE A 104 -4.87 -3.08 -9.49
C ILE A 104 -4.21 -2.93 -8.11
N ILE A 105 -3.40 -1.88 -7.94
CA ILE A 105 -2.71 -1.63 -6.66
C ILE A 105 -3.69 -1.28 -5.53
N LYS A 106 -4.83 -0.62 -5.83
CA LYS A 106 -5.90 -0.43 -4.84
C LYS A 106 -6.42 -1.78 -4.33
N THR A 107 -6.65 -2.74 -5.22
CA THR A 107 -7.05 -4.11 -4.84
C THR A 107 -5.98 -4.79 -4.00
N TYR A 108 -4.70 -4.66 -4.37
CA TYR A 108 -3.59 -5.24 -3.59
C TYR A 108 -3.46 -4.60 -2.21
N SER A 109 -3.74 -3.31 -2.08
CA SER A 109 -3.74 -2.60 -0.80
C SER A 109 -4.82 -3.14 0.13
N TRP A 110 -6.04 -3.37 -0.39
CA TRP A 110 -7.10 -4.01 0.39
C TRP A 110 -6.77 -5.46 0.78
N ALA A 111 -6.20 -6.24 -0.14
CA ALA A 111 -5.76 -7.60 0.16
C ALA A 111 -4.65 -7.61 1.24
N CYS A 112 -3.70 -6.68 1.16
CA CYS A 112 -2.65 -6.49 2.16
C CYS A 112 -3.24 -6.10 3.52
N LEU A 113 -4.22 -5.19 3.56
CA LEU A 113 -4.93 -4.81 4.78
C LEU A 113 -5.60 -6.02 5.45
N VAL A 114 -6.29 -6.85 4.67
CA VAL A 114 -6.90 -8.09 5.18
C VAL A 114 -5.84 -9.02 5.76
N ALA A 115 -4.72 -9.20 5.05
CA ALA A 115 -3.61 -10.04 5.52
C ALA A 115 -3.00 -9.51 6.83
N VAL A 116 -2.75 -8.20 6.93
CA VAL A 116 -2.27 -7.55 8.16
C VAL A 116 -3.29 -7.66 9.29
N GLY A 117 -4.59 -7.56 9.00
CA GLY A 117 -5.66 -7.76 9.97
C GLY A 117 -5.67 -9.19 10.54
N ILE A 118 -5.57 -10.20 9.68
CA ILE A 118 -5.47 -11.62 10.10
C ILE A 118 -4.21 -11.83 10.94
N LEU A 119 -3.07 -11.32 10.48
CA LEU A 119 -1.80 -11.35 11.21
C LEU A 119 -1.95 -10.74 12.60
N TYR A 120 -2.61 -9.59 12.71
CA TYR A 120 -2.83 -8.90 13.97
C TYR A 120 -3.71 -9.71 14.93
N ILE A 121 -4.81 -10.30 14.46
CA ILE A 121 -5.65 -11.20 15.27
C ILE A 121 -4.84 -12.40 15.77
N LYS A 122 -4.01 -13.01 14.92
CA LYS A 122 -3.14 -14.13 15.28
C LYS A 122 -2.10 -13.74 16.35
N VAL A 123 -1.52 -12.55 16.23
CA VAL A 123 -0.63 -11.99 17.26
C VAL A 123 -1.37 -11.81 18.58
N ILE A 124 -2.58 -11.24 18.58
CA ILE A 124 -3.41 -11.11 19.80
C ILE A 124 -3.68 -12.47 20.44
N GLN A 125 -4.00 -13.50 19.65
CA GLN A 125 -4.20 -14.86 20.17
C GLN A 125 -2.93 -15.42 20.84
N LYS A 126 -1.74 -15.22 20.24
CA LYS A 126 -0.46 -15.66 20.83
C LYS A 126 -0.11 -14.89 22.10
N LEU A 127 -0.34 -13.57 22.11
CA LEU A 127 -0.17 -12.71 23.29
C LEU A 127 -1.08 -13.15 24.42
N TYR A 128 -2.36 -13.39 24.12
CA TYR A 128 -3.32 -13.91 25.08
C TYR A 128 -2.87 -15.24 25.67
N MET A 129 -2.27 -16.15 24.90
CA MET A 129 -1.78 -17.41 25.44
C MET A 129 -0.55 -17.27 26.36
N GLN A 130 0.15 -16.12 26.35
CA GLN A 130 1.32 -15.86 27.21
C GLN A 130 2.45 -16.89 27.09
N LYS A 131 2.50 -17.63 25.99
CA LYS A 131 3.54 -18.63 25.69
C LYS A 131 4.51 -18.09 24.64
N TYR A 132 5.19 -17.00 24.96
CA TYR A 132 6.17 -16.38 24.06
C TYR A 132 7.38 -15.84 24.83
N ASP A 133 8.56 -15.92 24.20
CA ASP A 133 9.79 -15.32 24.71
C ASP A 133 10.00 -13.91 24.15
N LEU A 134 10.92 -13.15 24.75
CA LEU A 134 11.26 -11.79 24.33
C LEU A 134 11.63 -11.71 22.83
N THR A 135 12.40 -12.68 22.32
CA THR A 135 12.78 -12.76 20.90
C THR A 135 11.57 -12.94 19.99
N HIS A 136 10.61 -13.76 20.43
CA HIS A 136 9.39 -14.03 19.67
C HIS A 136 8.49 -12.79 19.63
N PHE A 137 8.43 -12.06 20.73
CA PHE A 137 7.72 -10.79 20.82
C PHE A 137 8.23 -9.78 19.78
N TRP A 138 9.55 -9.57 19.70
CA TRP A 138 10.14 -8.66 18.71
C TRP A 138 9.87 -9.08 17.27
N ALA A 139 9.87 -10.39 16.99
CA ALA A 139 9.52 -10.90 15.67
C ALA A 139 8.05 -10.65 15.32
N TYR A 140 7.10 -10.83 16.27
CA TYR A 140 5.69 -10.50 16.05
C TYR A 140 5.50 -9.01 15.75
N LEU A 141 6.16 -8.14 16.51
CA LEU A 141 6.15 -6.70 16.27
C LEU A 141 6.75 -6.35 14.89
N ALA A 142 7.91 -6.93 14.55
CA ALA A 142 8.57 -6.70 13.27
C ALA A 142 7.72 -7.16 12.08
N MET A 143 7.03 -8.30 12.18
CA MET A 143 6.13 -8.78 11.13
C MET A 143 4.92 -7.85 10.95
N LEU A 144 4.31 -7.37 12.04
CA LEU A 144 3.22 -6.40 11.97
C LEU A 144 3.67 -5.09 11.32
N LEU A 145 4.81 -4.54 11.76
CA LEU A 145 5.39 -3.33 11.19
C LEU A 145 5.77 -3.52 9.72
N GLY A 146 6.33 -4.68 9.36
CA GLY A 146 6.66 -5.01 7.96
C GLY A 146 5.42 -5.06 7.07
N GLY A 147 4.33 -5.68 7.53
CA GLY A 147 3.07 -5.71 6.81
C GLY A 147 2.46 -4.30 6.62
N LEU A 148 2.48 -3.48 7.66
CA LEU A 148 2.03 -2.09 7.59
C LEU A 148 2.93 -1.23 6.68
N PHE A 149 4.24 -1.48 6.69
CA PHE A 149 5.19 -0.82 5.80
C PHE A 149 4.89 -1.12 4.34
N VAL A 150 4.62 -2.38 4.00
CA VAL A 150 4.20 -2.79 2.65
C VAL A 150 2.91 -2.08 2.23
N LEU A 151 1.93 -1.98 3.13
CA LEU A 151 0.69 -1.23 2.90
C LEU A 151 0.97 0.24 2.57
N ILE A 152 1.88 0.89 3.31
CA ILE A 152 2.30 2.28 3.07
C ILE A 152 3.00 2.40 1.70
N CYS A 153 3.90 1.47 1.35
CA CYS A 153 4.55 1.46 0.05
C CYS A 153 3.56 1.31 -1.12
N LEU A 154 2.56 0.43 -0.99
CA LEU A 154 1.48 0.27 -1.98
C LEU A 154 0.64 1.55 -2.09
N HIS A 155 0.38 2.21 -0.96
CA HIS A 155 -0.31 3.49 -0.94
C HIS A 155 0.47 4.58 -1.68
N LEU A 156 1.80 4.67 -1.51
CA LEU A 156 2.66 5.65 -2.20
C LEU A 156 2.70 5.48 -3.74
N LEU A 157 2.31 4.30 -4.24
CA LEU A 157 2.19 4.04 -5.68
C LEU A 157 0.97 4.75 -6.29
N VAL A 158 -0.15 4.80 -5.56
CA VAL A 158 -1.43 5.26 -6.10
C VAL A 158 -1.65 6.72 -5.79
N GLU A 159 -1.93 7.50 -6.83
CA GLU A 159 -2.33 8.88 -6.65
C GLU A 159 -3.75 8.97 -6.03
N ASP A 160 -3.86 9.74 -4.96
CA ASP A 160 -5.12 10.12 -4.28
C ASP A 160 -5.89 8.95 -3.67
N HIS A 161 -5.14 7.94 -3.23
CA HIS A 161 -5.69 6.93 -2.35
C HIS A 161 -5.89 7.53 -0.95
N ASP A 162 -7.05 7.30 -0.32
CA ASP A 162 -7.29 7.69 1.07
C ASP A 162 -6.93 6.53 2.01
N LEU A 163 -6.12 6.78 3.05
CA LEU A 163 -5.75 5.79 4.07
C LEU A 163 -6.83 5.64 5.15
N ARG A 164 -7.76 6.58 5.28
CA ARG A 164 -8.78 6.58 6.34
C ARG A 164 -9.63 5.31 6.34
N PRO A 165 -10.09 4.76 5.20
CA PRO A 165 -10.86 3.53 5.19
C PRO A 165 -10.07 2.33 5.74
N PHE A 166 -8.75 2.35 5.62
CA PHE A 166 -7.88 1.28 6.11
C PHE A 166 -7.65 1.35 7.62
N ALA A 167 -7.78 2.54 8.21
CA ALA A 167 -7.69 2.72 9.65
C ALA A 167 -8.85 2.03 10.38
N ILE A 168 -10.06 2.01 9.79
CA ILE A 168 -11.27 1.49 10.45
C ILE A 168 -11.12 0.02 10.87
N PRO A 169 -10.72 -0.93 9.99
CA PRO A 169 -10.49 -2.31 10.41
C PRO A 169 -9.41 -2.46 11.49
N LEU A 170 -8.32 -1.70 11.39
CA LEU A 170 -7.22 -1.76 12.36
C LEU A 170 -7.63 -1.22 13.74
N LEU A 171 -8.46 -0.17 13.78
CA LEU A 171 -9.05 0.36 15.00
C LEU A 171 -9.96 -0.67 15.66
N ILE A 172 -10.84 -1.33 14.88
CA ILE A 172 -11.72 -2.39 15.39
C ILE A 172 -10.89 -3.50 16.04
N ILE A 173 -9.83 -3.98 15.38
CA ILE A 173 -8.97 -5.02 15.95
C ILE A 173 -8.23 -4.52 17.20
N SER A 174 -7.82 -3.26 17.24
CA SER A 174 -7.18 -2.66 18.42
C SER A 174 -8.14 -2.59 19.62
N VAL A 175 -9.42 -2.29 19.40
CA VAL A 175 -10.46 -2.38 20.44
C VAL A 175 -10.63 -3.82 20.93
N ILE A 176 -10.61 -4.81 20.03
CA ILE A 176 -10.63 -6.23 20.40
C ILE A 176 -9.40 -6.59 21.24
N GLN A 177 -8.22 -6.09 20.91
CA GLN A 177 -7.00 -6.29 21.72
C GLN A 177 -7.18 -5.72 23.13
N LEU A 178 -7.69 -4.48 23.24
CA LEU A 178 -7.92 -3.85 24.54
C LEU A 178 -8.91 -4.66 25.41
N PHE A 179 -9.97 -5.19 24.80
CA PHE A 179 -10.90 -6.08 25.49
C PHE A 179 -10.22 -7.38 25.95
N THR A 180 -9.37 -7.95 25.09
CA THR A 180 -8.61 -9.18 25.38
C THR A 180 -7.62 -8.97 26.54
N ILE A 181 -6.92 -7.83 26.57
CA ILE A 181 -6.06 -7.42 27.69
C ILE A 181 -6.89 -7.29 28.95
N THR A 182 -8.02 -6.59 28.90
CA THR A 182 -8.88 -6.37 30.06
C THR A 182 -9.36 -7.70 30.65
N ILE A 183 -9.89 -8.61 29.83
CA ILE A 183 -10.28 -9.96 30.28
C ILE A 183 -9.09 -10.69 30.93
N ARG A 184 -7.94 -10.70 30.27
CA ARG A 184 -6.79 -11.48 30.73
C ARG A 184 -6.22 -10.99 32.06
N TYR A 185 -6.06 -9.67 32.23
CA TYR A 185 -5.34 -9.13 33.39
C TYR A 185 -6.26 -8.72 34.54
N VAL A 186 -7.54 -8.46 34.29
CA VAL A 186 -8.51 -8.07 35.34
C VAL A 186 -9.36 -9.25 35.79
N PHE A 187 -9.78 -10.13 34.88
CA PHE A 187 -10.78 -11.16 35.17
C PHE A 187 -10.19 -12.57 35.38
N ILE A 188 -8.97 -12.85 34.93
CA ILE A 188 -8.33 -14.17 35.06
C ILE A 188 -7.29 -14.16 36.20
N ALA A 189 -7.35 -15.17 37.08
CA ALA A 189 -6.38 -15.38 38.13
C ALA A 189 -5.02 -15.84 37.56
N ASN A 190 -3.92 -15.23 38.02
CA ASN A 190 -2.52 -15.35 37.54
C ASN A 190 -2.07 -14.44 36.39
N PRO A 191 -2.29 -13.12 36.46
CA PRO A 191 -1.72 -12.19 35.50
C PRO A 191 -0.20 -12.09 35.63
N ASN A 192 0.54 -12.36 34.55
CA ASN A 192 1.97 -12.07 34.48
C ASN A 192 2.19 -10.59 34.12
N GLY A 193 2.54 -9.76 35.09
CA GLY A 193 2.73 -8.32 34.91
C GLY A 193 3.80 -7.92 33.87
N LEU A 194 4.80 -8.77 33.61
CA LEU A 194 5.81 -8.48 32.58
C LEU A 194 5.24 -8.58 31.16
N MET A 195 4.31 -9.52 30.93
CA MET A 195 3.67 -9.72 29.63
C MET A 195 2.65 -8.63 29.31
N LEU A 196 2.12 -7.96 30.34
CA LEU A 196 1.25 -6.79 30.18
C LEU A 196 1.93 -5.68 29.39
N PHE A 197 3.24 -5.48 29.63
CA PHE A 197 4.01 -4.47 28.91
C PHE A 197 4.12 -4.78 27.41
N GLY A 198 4.29 -6.05 27.05
CA GLY A 198 4.30 -6.49 25.65
C GLY A 198 2.95 -6.23 24.98
N ASP A 199 1.85 -6.59 25.66
CA ASP A 199 0.50 -6.41 25.13
C ASP A 199 0.16 -4.92 24.93
N PHE A 200 0.52 -4.06 25.88
CA PHE A 200 0.37 -2.61 25.74
C PHE A 200 1.29 -1.99 24.68
N THR A 201 2.48 -2.54 24.47
CA THR A 201 3.40 -2.05 23.44
C THR A 201 2.82 -2.29 22.05
N ILE A 202 2.35 -3.51 21.76
CA ILE A 202 1.71 -3.82 20.47
C ILE A 202 0.43 -2.99 20.31
N PHE A 203 -0.41 -2.91 21.34
CA PHE A 203 -1.60 -2.07 21.31
C PHE A 203 -1.26 -0.60 21.02
N GLY A 204 -0.28 -0.04 21.73
CA GLY A 204 0.17 1.34 21.60
C GLY A 204 0.71 1.67 20.21
N VAL A 205 1.50 0.77 19.62
CA VAL A 205 2.01 0.93 18.25
C VAL A 205 0.85 0.89 17.24
N MET A 206 -0.03 -0.11 17.35
CA MET A 206 -1.12 -0.30 16.40
C MET A 206 -2.18 0.81 16.47
N ILE A 207 -2.53 1.27 17.67
CA ILE A 207 -3.46 2.39 17.84
C ILE A 207 -2.85 3.69 17.33
N SER A 208 -1.56 3.92 17.56
CA SER A 208 -0.85 5.10 17.06
C SER A 208 -0.83 5.14 15.53
N ILE A 209 -0.47 4.02 14.88
CA ILE A 209 -0.47 3.93 13.41
C ILE A 209 -1.88 4.11 12.85
N SER A 210 -2.88 3.46 13.46
CA SER A 210 -4.27 3.57 13.02
C SER A 210 -4.80 5.01 13.18
N ALA A 211 -4.46 5.69 14.28
CA ALA A 211 -4.80 7.08 14.51
C ALA A 211 -4.10 8.02 13.51
N LEU A 212 -2.82 7.79 13.20
CA LEU A 212 -2.08 8.54 12.18
C LEU A 212 -2.72 8.37 10.79
N MET A 213 -3.14 7.15 10.44
CA MET A 213 -3.86 6.87 9.19
C MET A 213 -5.22 7.59 9.15
N LEU A 214 -5.94 7.63 10.28
CA LEU A 214 -7.25 8.31 10.39
C LEU A 214 -7.12 9.83 10.31
N MET A 215 -6.10 10.38 10.95
CA MET A 215 -5.84 11.81 10.97
C MET A 215 -5.46 12.35 9.58
N HIS A 216 -5.21 11.46 8.61
CA HIS A 216 -4.84 11.80 7.24
C HIS A 216 -3.77 12.90 7.24
N ILE A 217 -2.82 12.79 8.17
CA ILE A 217 -1.70 13.71 8.20
C ILE A 217 -1.01 13.47 6.88
N GLY A 218 -0.88 14.52 6.06
CA GLY A 218 -0.11 14.51 4.83
C GLY A 218 1.38 14.28 5.06
N ILE A 219 1.76 13.45 6.04
CA ILE A 219 3.14 13.08 6.36
C ILE A 219 3.80 12.32 5.20
N LEU A 220 2.98 11.65 4.40
CA LEU A 220 3.41 11.00 3.17
C LEU A 220 3.39 11.96 1.96
N SER A 221 2.78 13.15 2.08
CA SER A 221 2.75 14.15 0.99
C SER A 221 4.15 14.64 0.63
N PRO A 222 5.04 15.03 1.58
CA PRO A 222 6.43 15.37 1.27
C PRO A 222 7.19 14.25 0.56
N LEU A 223 7.01 12.99 0.99
CA LEU A 223 7.65 11.84 0.34
C LEU A 223 7.12 11.65 -1.08
N ARG A 224 5.80 11.80 -1.27
CA ARG A 224 5.17 11.73 -2.58
C ARG A 224 5.64 12.85 -3.50
N ASP A 225 5.81 14.06 -2.98
CA ASP A 225 6.32 15.22 -3.71
C ASP A 225 7.79 15.03 -4.11
N GLN A 226 8.63 14.49 -3.22
CA GLN A 226 10.02 14.12 -3.55
C GLN A 226 10.06 13.09 -4.68
N ILE A 227 9.24 12.04 -4.61
CA ILE A 227 9.15 11.04 -5.68
C ILE A 227 8.68 11.71 -6.98
N ASN A 228 7.64 12.54 -6.95
CA ASN A 228 7.13 13.23 -8.13
C ASN A 228 8.17 14.15 -8.76
N ASN A 229 8.95 14.88 -7.95
CA ASN A 229 10.00 15.79 -8.40
C ASN A 229 11.13 15.06 -9.15
N LEU A 230 11.47 13.82 -8.77
CA LEU A 230 12.44 12.99 -9.49
C LEU A 230 11.98 12.68 -10.93
N PHE A 231 10.68 12.56 -11.16
CA PHE A 231 10.12 12.25 -12.49
C PHE A 231 9.77 13.49 -13.32
N THR A 232 9.50 14.64 -12.70
CA THR A 232 9.23 15.90 -13.41
C THR A 232 10.50 16.61 -13.88
N HIS A 233 11.63 16.48 -13.15
CA HIS A 233 12.93 17.06 -13.57
C HIS A 233 13.43 16.53 -14.93
N ASN A 234 13.01 15.33 -15.32
CA ASN A 234 13.35 14.71 -16.62
C ASN A 234 12.39 15.10 -17.76
N ARG A 235 11.40 15.98 -17.52
CA ARG A 235 10.46 16.50 -18.53
C ARG A 235 10.72 17.96 -18.90
N THR A 236 11.97 18.41 -18.91
CA THR A 236 12.31 19.72 -19.51
C THR A 236 12.04 19.66 -21.01
N PRO A 237 11.09 20.45 -21.56
CA PRO A 237 10.96 20.57 -23.00
C PRO A 237 12.19 21.31 -23.50
N SER A 238 12.95 20.66 -24.39
CA SER A 238 13.99 21.30 -25.19
C SER A 238 13.37 22.41 -26.04
N LYS A 239 13.23 23.61 -25.48
CA LYS A 239 13.05 24.84 -26.25
C LYS A 239 14.40 25.15 -26.88
N ASN A 240 14.59 24.72 -28.13
CA ASN A 240 15.53 25.35 -29.05
C ASN A 240 14.96 25.25 -30.47
N GLY A 241 13.93 26.05 -30.72
CA GLY A 241 13.58 26.48 -32.06
C GLY A 241 14.18 27.86 -32.28
N ASN A 242 15.43 27.91 -32.72
CA ASN A 242 15.97 29.11 -33.35
C ASN A 242 15.46 29.12 -34.80
N SER A 243 14.44 29.93 -35.04
CA SER A 243 14.05 30.40 -36.36
C SER A 243 13.65 31.85 -36.21
N ALA A 244 14.64 32.73 -36.31
CA ALA A 244 14.45 34.11 -36.67
C ALA A 244 15.36 34.34 -37.88
N GLY A 245 14.72 34.45 -39.05
CA GLY A 245 15.33 35.06 -40.23
C GLY A 245 15.28 36.57 -40.15
#